data_AF-A0A350DPB4-F1
#
_entry.id   AF-A0A350DPB4-F1
#
_cell.length_a   1.000
_cell.length_b   1.000
_cell.length_c   1.000
_cell.angle_alpha   90.00
_cell.angle_beta   90.00
_cell.angle_gamma   90.00
#
_symmetry.space_group_name_H-M   'P 1'
#
loop_
_entity.id
_entity.type
_entity.pdbx_description
1 polymer ?
#
loop_
_entity_poly.entity_id
_entity_poly.type
_entity_poly.pdbx_seq_one_letter_code
_entity_poly.pdbx_strand_id
1 'polypeptide(L)'
;SAAASNAAHSSISLNTSSTINANQTSALQNLIARIPAIETSLLQNAFNKVWLMTLGSFPFWLVLGAFIQPEPPATTQLFNTLLVALLAGVAATSIFFYAREQAVTSSEVAGVDSTQASEVIFALIGGILLLDNAIPSAMGLVGIGLIILGLILFAKDG
;
A
#
# COMPACT_ATOMS: atom_id res chain seq x y z
N SER A 1 29.01 50.73 -49.19
CA SER A 1 28.42 49.43 -49.52
C SER A 1 28.31 48.60 -48.26
N ALA A 2 27.08 48.23 -47.89
CA ALA A 2 26.67 47.23 -46.89
C ALA A 2 27.14 47.44 -45.43
N ALA A 3 26.34 47.33 -44.37
CA ALA A 3 24.90 47.18 -44.20
C ALA A 3 24.61 47.53 -42.73
N ALA A 4 23.51 48.23 -42.49
CA ALA A 4 22.92 48.42 -41.17
C ALA A 4 22.47 47.06 -40.60
N SER A 5 22.63 46.83 -39.30
CA SER A 5 21.88 45.80 -38.57
C SER A 5 21.85 46.07 -37.06
N ASN A 6 20.63 46.34 -36.59
CA ASN A 6 20.03 46.05 -35.28
C ASN A 6 20.63 46.70 -34.01
N ALA A 7 19.92 47.65 -33.41
CA ALA A 7 18.81 47.44 -32.47
C ALA A 7 19.32 46.84 -31.14
N ALA A 8 19.52 47.68 -30.12
CA ALA A 8 18.50 48.03 -29.12
C ALA A 8 18.31 46.92 -28.06
N HIS A 9 18.23 47.36 -26.79
CA HIS A 9 17.91 46.60 -25.58
C HIS A 9 19.03 45.76 -24.95
N SER A 10 19.93 46.45 -24.24
CA SER A 10 20.49 45.92 -22.99
C SER A 10 19.36 45.76 -21.98
N SER A 11 18.77 44.56 -21.93
CA SER A 11 17.80 44.18 -20.92
C SER A 11 18.46 44.21 -19.54
N ILE A 12 18.03 45.17 -18.74
CA ILE A 12 18.13 45.21 -17.28
C ILE A 12 17.78 43.81 -16.76
N SER A 13 18.76 43.06 -16.29
CA SER A 13 18.54 41.80 -15.57
C SER A 13 17.98 42.13 -14.18
N LEU A 14 16.66 42.16 -14.11
CA LEU A 14 15.89 42.26 -12.87
C LEU A 14 16.24 41.11 -11.92
N ASN A 15 16.82 41.50 -10.78
CA ASN A 15 16.91 40.77 -9.54
C ASN A 15 15.51 40.40 -9.00
N THR A 16 15.09 39.15 -9.19
CA THR A 16 13.98 38.48 -8.47
C THR A 16 14.03 37.00 -8.90
N SER A 17 14.42 35.99 -8.14
CA SER A 17 14.01 35.64 -6.78
C SER A 17 14.95 34.55 -6.23
N SER A 18 15.88 34.91 -5.34
CA SER A 18 16.75 33.99 -4.60
C SER A 18 16.30 33.82 -3.13
N THR A 19 15.00 33.94 -2.85
CA THR A 19 14.45 34.04 -1.49
C THR A 19 13.43 32.96 -1.10
N ILE A 20 13.17 31.96 -1.95
CA ILE A 20 12.48 30.72 -1.53
C ILE A 20 13.55 29.63 -1.41
N ASN A 21 13.79 29.11 -0.20
CA ASN A 21 14.49 27.82 0.12
C ASN A 21 15.69 27.83 1.10
N ALA A 22 15.84 28.82 1.98
CA ALA A 22 16.71 28.64 3.16
C ALA A 22 15.91 28.28 4.43
N ASN A 23 14.72 28.87 4.60
CA ASN A 23 13.99 28.77 5.87
C ASN A 23 13.03 27.55 5.94
N GLN A 24 12.44 27.13 4.81
CA GLN A 24 11.51 25.99 4.76
C GLN A 24 12.20 24.63 4.90
N THR A 25 13.43 24.52 4.37
CA THR A 25 14.32 23.38 4.61
C THR A 25 14.56 23.22 6.12
N SER A 26 14.97 24.28 6.84
CA SER A 26 15.29 24.19 8.27
C SER A 26 14.14 23.70 9.18
N ALA A 27 12.91 24.09 8.88
CA ALA A 27 11.72 23.69 9.64
C ALA A 27 11.36 22.23 9.37
N LEU A 28 11.43 21.79 8.10
CA LEU A 28 11.24 20.38 7.74
C LEU A 28 12.38 19.51 8.28
N GLN A 29 13.63 19.98 8.25
CA GLN A 29 14.77 19.28 8.86
C GLN A 29 14.62 19.14 10.37
N ASN A 30 14.14 20.16 11.08
CA ASN A 30 13.84 20.07 12.52
C ASN A 30 12.66 19.12 12.81
N LEU A 31 11.67 19.05 11.93
CA LEU A 31 10.55 18.09 12.05
C LEU A 31 10.99 16.65 11.75
N ILE A 32 11.89 16.45 10.78
CA ILE A 32 12.49 15.15 10.46
C ILE A 32 13.41 14.69 11.60
N ALA A 33 14.19 15.59 12.20
CA ALA A 33 15.03 15.31 13.37
C ALA A 33 14.22 15.00 14.65
N ARG A 34 12.94 15.38 14.69
CA ARG A 34 12.01 15.09 15.80
C ARG A 34 11.35 13.72 15.66
N ILE A 35 11.48 13.04 14.53
CA ILE A 35 11.00 11.65 14.39
C ILE A 35 11.95 10.78 15.23
N PRO A 36 11.49 10.25 16.38
CA PRO A 36 12.29 9.28 17.12
C PRO A 36 12.40 8.06 16.20
N ALA A 37 13.60 7.74 15.73
CA ALA A 37 13.84 6.46 15.08
C ALA A 37 13.62 5.37 16.13
N ILE A 38 12.41 4.81 16.16
CA ILE A 38 12.09 3.64 16.99
C ILE A 38 12.80 2.45 16.35
N GLU A 39 14.11 2.37 16.56
CA GLU A 39 14.92 1.21 16.25
C GLU A 39 14.70 0.14 17.31
N THR A 40 13.45 -0.30 17.46
CA THR A 40 13.21 -1.57 18.12
C THR A 40 13.55 -2.64 17.09
N SER A 41 14.58 -3.45 17.36
CA SER A 41 14.97 -4.62 16.55
C SER A 41 13.80 -5.56 16.21
N LEU A 42 12.72 -5.45 16.98
CA LEU A 42 11.46 -6.18 16.83
C LEU A 42 10.69 -5.80 15.56
N LEU A 43 10.85 -4.59 15.01
CA LEU A 43 10.17 -4.13 13.79
C LEU A 43 10.95 -4.40 12.50
N GLN A 44 12.20 -4.89 12.61
CA GLN A 44 13.02 -5.23 11.44
C GLN A 44 12.67 -6.60 10.85
N ASN A 45 11.90 -7.43 11.57
CA ASN A 45 11.49 -8.74 11.09
C ASN A 45 10.06 -8.68 10.56
N ALA A 46 9.87 -9.01 9.27
CA ALA A 46 8.56 -9.13 8.62
C ALA A 46 7.54 -9.94 9.44
N PHE A 47 7.96 -11.06 10.05
CA PHE A 47 7.08 -11.89 10.87
C PHE A 47 6.54 -11.15 12.10
N ASN A 48 7.40 -10.37 12.77
CA ASN A 48 6.99 -9.60 13.94
C ASN A 48 6.01 -8.48 13.57
N LYS A 49 6.17 -7.87 12.39
CA LYS A 49 5.20 -6.89 11.87
C LYS A 49 3.83 -7.55 11.69
N VAL A 50 3.76 -8.72 11.06
CA VAL A 50 2.50 -9.47 10.86
C VAL A 50 1.88 -9.88 12.20
N TRP A 51 2.69 -10.32 13.14
CA TRP A 51 2.22 -10.68 14.48
C TRP A 51 1.64 -9.48 15.23
N LEU A 52 2.31 -8.32 15.17
CA LEU A 52 1.81 -7.07 15.75
C LEU A 52 0.53 -6.57 15.07
N MET A 53 0.40 -6.70 13.75
CA MET A 53 -0.83 -6.35 13.04
C MET A 53 -1.99 -7.24 13.46
N THR A 54 -1.76 -8.54 13.58
CA THR A 54 -2.76 -9.50 14.08
C THR A 54 -3.18 -9.15 15.50
N LEU A 55 -2.23 -9.00 16.43
CA LEU A 55 -2.49 -8.70 17.84
C LEU A 55 -3.17 -7.33 18.03
N GLY A 56 -2.76 -6.33 17.25
CA GLY A 56 -3.35 -4.99 17.26
C GLY A 56 -4.81 -4.98 16.79
N SER A 57 -5.21 -5.89 15.90
CA SER A 57 -6.61 -6.01 15.44
C SER A 57 -7.50 -6.78 16.42
N PHE A 58 -6.92 -7.60 17.29
CA PHE A 58 -7.64 -8.45 18.24
C PHE A 58 -8.67 -7.72 19.14
N PRO A 59 -8.37 -6.56 19.77
CA PRO A 59 -9.34 -5.84 20.59
C PRO A 59 -10.57 -5.38 19.81
N PHE A 60 -10.39 -4.97 18.55
CA PHE A 60 -11.51 -4.59 17.68
C PHE A 60 -12.45 -5.77 17.45
N TRP A 61 -11.91 -6.95 17.15
CA TRP A 61 -12.71 -8.16 16.93
C TRP A 61 -13.43 -8.65 18.19
N LEU A 62 -12.82 -8.52 19.37
CA LEU A 62 -13.48 -8.83 20.64
C LEU A 62 -14.69 -7.93 20.89
N VAL A 63 -14.55 -6.62 20.66
CA VAL A 63 -15.65 -5.67 20.79
C VAL A 63 -16.75 -6.02 19.78
N LEU A 64 -16.39 -6.26 18.52
CA LEU A 64 -17.36 -6.59 17.47
C LEU A 64 -18.14 -7.88 17.78
N GLY A 65 -17.46 -8.93 18.25
CA GLY A 65 -18.09 -10.20 18.63
C GLY A 65 -18.98 -10.10 19.87
N ALA A 66 -18.75 -9.13 20.76
CA ALA A 66 -19.65 -8.87 21.89
C ALA A 66 -20.99 -8.27 21.43
N PHE A 67 -20.99 -7.49 20.35
CA PHE A 67 -22.19 -6.83 19.82
C PHE A 67 -22.90 -7.63 18.72
N ILE A 68 -22.16 -8.38 17.89
CA ILE A 68 -22.69 -9.13 16.75
C ILE A 68 -22.51 -10.62 17.03
N GLN A 69 -23.63 -11.33 17.20
CA GLN A 69 -23.66 -12.78 17.44
C GLN A 69 -24.22 -13.51 16.21
N PRO A 70 -23.37 -13.87 15.23
CA PRO A 70 -23.79 -14.69 14.11
C PRO A 70 -24.01 -16.15 14.53
N GLU A 71 -24.73 -16.90 13.70
CA GLU A 71 -24.87 -18.34 13.87
C GLU A 71 -23.49 -19.03 13.77
N PRO A 72 -23.23 -20.06 14.58
CA PRO A 72 -21.94 -20.73 14.60
C PRO A 72 -21.65 -21.40 13.26
N PRO A 73 -20.51 -21.09 12.62
CA PRO A 73 -20.14 -21.69 11.34
C PRO A 73 -19.84 -23.18 11.46
N ALA A 74 -19.99 -23.92 10.37
CA ALA A 74 -19.66 -25.35 10.32
C ALA A 74 -18.16 -25.60 10.54
N THR A 75 -17.78 -26.73 11.14
CA THR A 75 -16.38 -27.08 11.44
C THR A 75 -15.47 -27.05 10.21
N THR A 76 -15.96 -27.48 9.04
CA THR A 76 -15.25 -27.39 7.76
C THR A 76 -14.96 -25.95 7.34
N GLN A 77 -15.91 -25.03 7.56
CA GLN A 77 -15.71 -23.61 7.25
C GLN A 77 -14.65 -23.01 8.18
N LEU A 78 -14.63 -23.41 9.46
CA LEU A 78 -13.58 -23.01 10.39
C LEU A 78 -12.20 -23.45 9.90
N PHE A 79 -12.06 -24.71 9.48
CA PHE A 79 -10.79 -25.25 9.00
C PHE A 79 -10.31 -24.58 7.71
N ASN A 80 -11.21 -24.39 6.73
CA ASN A 80 -10.90 -23.70 5.48
C ASN A 80 -10.50 -22.23 5.73
N THR A 81 -11.23 -21.54 6.61
CA THR A 81 -10.93 -20.15 6.98
C THR A 81 -9.59 -20.05 7.71
N LEU A 82 -9.29 -20.98 8.63
CA LEU A 82 -8.00 -21.05 9.32
C LEU A 82 -6.85 -21.26 8.33
N LEU A 83 -7.01 -22.18 7.38
CA LEU A 83 -5.99 -22.48 6.38
C LEU A 83 -5.74 -21.27 5.48
N VAL A 84 -6.79 -20.60 5.01
CA VAL A 84 -6.68 -19.36 4.23
C VAL A 84 -6.03 -18.24 5.05
N ALA A 85 -6.46 -18.04 6.29
CA ALA A 85 -5.89 -17.00 7.16
C ALA A 85 -4.40 -17.23 7.44
N LEU A 86 -3.96 -18.49 7.61
CA LEU A 86 -2.56 -18.82 7.81
C LEU A 86 -1.73 -18.64 6.53
N LEU A 87 -2.20 -19.17 5.40
CA LEU A 87 -1.44 -19.11 4.15
C LEU A 87 -1.42 -17.72 3.54
N ALA A 88 -2.56 -17.04 3.44
CA ALA A 88 -2.64 -15.68 2.89
C ALA A 88 -2.21 -14.64 3.93
N GLY A 89 -2.82 -14.65 5.12
CA GLY A 89 -2.61 -13.60 6.12
C GLY A 89 -1.25 -13.66 6.82
N VAL A 90 -0.73 -14.86 7.13
CA VAL A 90 0.56 -14.97 7.84
C VAL A 90 1.71 -15.21 6.86
N ALA A 91 1.63 -16.24 6.03
CA ALA A 91 2.75 -16.62 5.17
C ALA A 91 2.95 -15.61 4.01
N ALA A 92 1.91 -15.33 3.21
CA ALA A 92 2.04 -14.43 2.07
C ALA A 92 2.39 -13.00 2.50
N THR A 93 1.74 -12.46 3.54
CA THR A 93 2.07 -11.13 4.07
C THR A 93 3.50 -11.04 4.62
N SER A 94 4.00 -12.10 5.28
CA SER A 94 5.39 -12.13 5.75
C SER A 94 6.38 -12.14 4.59
N ILE A 95 6.10 -12.94 3.54
CA ILE A 95 6.92 -12.98 2.32
C ILE A 95 6.89 -11.64 1.59
N PHE A 96 5.72 -10.99 1.53
CA PHE A 96 5.56 -9.66 0.93
C PHE A 96 6.40 -8.61 1.68
N PHE A 97 6.29 -8.53 3.01
CA PHE A 97 7.10 -7.58 3.79
C PHE A 97 8.59 -7.86 3.64
N TYR A 98 8.99 -9.12 3.64
CA TYR A 98 10.37 -9.49 3.39
C TYR A 98 10.84 -9.06 1.98
N ALA A 99 10.06 -9.33 0.93
CA ALA A 99 10.38 -8.92 -0.43
C ALA A 99 10.46 -7.39 -0.56
N ARG A 100 9.57 -6.66 0.14
CA ARG A 100 9.54 -5.20 0.17
C ARG A 100 10.74 -4.61 0.90
N GLU A 101 11.18 -5.23 1.99
CA GLU A 101 12.40 -4.83 2.71
C GLU A 101 13.67 -5.08 1.89
N GLN A 102 13.66 -6.10 1.03
CA GLN A 102 14.77 -6.43 0.13
C GLN A 102 14.78 -5.61 -1.17
N ALA A 103 13.69 -4.90 -1.51
CA ALA A 103 13.60 -4.06 -2.68
C ALA A 103 14.26 -2.68 -2.41
N VAL A 104 15.39 -2.41 -3.05
CA VAL A 104 16.20 -1.20 -2.81
C VAL A 104 15.88 -0.11 -3.83
N THR A 105 15.43 -0.50 -5.02
CA THR A 105 15.14 0.41 -6.12
C THR A 105 13.64 0.71 -6.21
N SER A 106 13.25 1.94 -6.57
CA SER A 106 11.84 2.33 -6.70
C SER A 106 11.05 1.43 -7.64
N SER A 107 11.69 0.89 -8.70
CA SER A 107 11.08 -0.08 -9.61
C SER A 107 10.81 -1.44 -8.98
N GLU A 108 11.66 -1.88 -8.05
CA GLU A 108 11.51 -3.17 -7.34
C GLU A 108 10.38 -3.08 -6.31
N VAL A 109 10.30 -1.95 -5.57
CA VAL A 109 9.20 -1.68 -4.64
C VAL A 109 7.86 -1.58 -5.39
N ALA A 110 7.84 -0.89 -6.53
CA ALA A 110 6.64 -0.82 -7.38
C ALA A 110 6.24 -2.21 -7.92
N GLY A 111 7.21 -3.07 -8.24
CA GLY A 111 6.95 -4.46 -8.64
C GLY A 111 6.29 -5.27 -7.52
N VAL A 112 6.78 -5.15 -6.28
CA VAL A 112 6.21 -5.82 -5.10
C VAL A 112 4.82 -5.27 -4.75
N ASP A 113 4.61 -3.95 -4.82
CA ASP A 113 3.29 -3.36 -4.59
C ASP A 113 2.28 -3.75 -5.70
N SER A 114 2.75 -3.97 -6.94
CA SER A 114 1.91 -4.50 -8.04
C SER A 114 1.44 -5.95 -7.80
N THR A 115 2.28 -6.79 -7.19
CA THR A 115 1.84 -8.14 -6.81
C THR A 115 0.85 -8.13 -5.66
N GLN A 116 0.95 -7.17 -4.72
CA GLN A 116 -0.08 -6.95 -3.69
C GLN A 116 -1.43 -6.58 -4.31
N ALA A 117 -1.47 -5.70 -5.31
CA ALA A 117 -2.71 -5.38 -6.03
C ALA A 117 -3.32 -6.61 -6.72
N SER A 118 -2.47 -7.56 -7.15
CA SER A 118 -2.91 -8.82 -7.76
C SER A 118 -3.45 -9.84 -6.75
N GLU A 119 -3.16 -9.69 -5.46
CA GLU A 119 -3.64 -10.58 -4.39
C GLU A 119 -5.16 -10.67 -4.36
N VAL A 120 -5.86 -9.56 -4.60
CA VAL A 120 -7.33 -9.50 -4.59
C VAL A 120 -7.94 -10.43 -5.65
N ILE A 121 -7.35 -10.46 -6.85
CA ILE A 121 -7.82 -11.30 -7.95
C ILE A 121 -7.53 -12.78 -7.65
N PHE A 122 -6.33 -13.07 -7.13
CA PHE A 122 -5.95 -14.42 -6.73
C PHE A 122 -6.81 -14.96 -5.57
N ALA A 123 -7.14 -14.15 -4.58
CA ALA A 123 -8.00 -14.52 -3.46
C ALA A 123 -9.42 -14.84 -3.93
N LEU A 124 -9.95 -14.08 -4.89
CA LEU A 124 -11.26 -14.33 -5.50
C LEU A 124 -11.27 -15.66 -6.27
N ILE A 125 -10.31 -15.85 -7.18
CA ILE A 125 -10.21 -17.07 -8.00
C ILE A 125 -9.96 -18.29 -7.10
N GLY A 126 -9.03 -18.16 -6.14
CA GLY A 126 -8.71 -19.20 -5.16
C GLY A 126 -9.91 -19.55 -4.28
N GLY A 127 -10.72 -18.57 -3.87
CA GLY A 127 -11.96 -18.82 -3.14
C GLY A 127 -12.96 -19.67 -3.93
N ILE A 128 -13.11 -19.39 -5.24
CA ILE A 128 -14.00 -20.15 -6.12
C ILE A 128 -13.45 -21.56 -6.38
N LEU A 129 -12.15 -21.70 -6.66
CA LEU A 129 -11.55 -22.98 -7.06
C LEU A 129 -11.20 -23.92 -5.89
N LEU A 130 -10.77 -23.38 -4.75
CA LEU A 130 -10.23 -24.16 -3.62
C LEU A 130 -11.21 -24.27 -2.46
N LEU A 131 -12.09 -23.28 -2.28
CA LEU A 131 -13.04 -23.22 -1.16
C LEU A 131 -14.48 -23.52 -1.57
N ASP A 132 -14.73 -23.80 -2.86
CA ASP A 132 -16.06 -24.04 -3.44
C ASP A 132 -17.03 -22.89 -3.15
N ASN A 133 -16.51 -21.65 -3.09
CA ASN A 133 -17.37 -20.47 -2.96
C ASN A 133 -18.28 -20.37 -4.19
N ALA A 134 -19.54 -20.03 -3.94
CA ALA A 134 -20.48 -19.71 -5.00
C ALA A 134 -19.91 -18.59 -5.89
N ILE A 135 -20.11 -18.73 -7.20
CA ILE A 135 -19.76 -17.69 -8.17
C ILE A 135 -20.42 -16.37 -7.73
N PRO A 136 -19.69 -15.24 -7.73
CA PRO A 136 -20.23 -13.97 -7.29
C PRO A 136 -21.55 -13.66 -8.00
N SER A 137 -22.53 -13.17 -7.24
CA SER A 137 -23.79 -12.70 -7.80
C SER A 137 -23.56 -11.55 -8.79
N ALA A 138 -24.56 -11.17 -9.58
CA ALA A 138 -24.44 -10.04 -10.51
C ALA A 138 -23.96 -8.75 -9.81
N MET A 139 -24.41 -8.50 -8.56
CA MET A 139 -23.91 -7.40 -7.72
C MET A 139 -22.45 -7.60 -7.29
N GLY A 140 -22.05 -8.83 -6.96
CA GLY A 140 -20.65 -9.15 -6.67
C GLY A 140 -19.74 -8.89 -7.86
N LEU A 141 -20.16 -9.26 -9.07
CA LEU A 141 -19.43 -8.98 -10.31
C LEU A 141 -19.30 -7.48 -10.59
N VAL A 142 -20.34 -6.69 -10.32
CA VAL A 142 -20.27 -5.21 -10.40
C VAL A 142 -19.26 -4.65 -9.39
N GLY A 143 -19.28 -5.15 -8.15
CA GLY A 143 -18.31 -4.77 -7.11
C GLY A 143 -16.86 -5.11 -7.51
N ILE A 144 -16.63 -6.31 -8.04
CA ILE A 144 -15.32 -6.72 -8.57
C ILE A 144 -14.90 -5.83 -9.75
N GLY A 145 -15.83 -5.52 -10.66
CA GLY A 145 -15.59 -4.59 -11.76
C GLY A 145 -15.17 -3.20 -11.30
N LEU A 146 -15.81 -2.66 -10.25
CA LEU A 146 -15.42 -1.39 -9.64
C LEU A 146 -14.03 -1.44 -9.01
N ILE A 147 -13.68 -2.53 -8.32
CA ILE A 147 -12.35 -2.72 -7.73
C ILE A 147 -11.28 -2.75 -8.84
N ILE A 148 -11.47 -3.57 -9.88
CA ILE A 148 -10.52 -3.67 -11.00
C ILE A 148 -10.40 -2.32 -11.72
N LEU A 149 -11.50 -1.61 -11.95
CA LEU A 149 -11.49 -0.29 -12.58
C LEU A 149 -10.72 0.72 -11.72
N GLY A 150 -10.92 0.71 -10.40
CA GLY A 150 -10.17 1.55 -9.46
C GLY A 150 -8.67 1.26 -9.50
N LEU A 151 -8.27 -0.02 -9.52
CA LEU A 151 -6.86 -0.43 -9.61
C LEU A 151 -6.23 0.01 -10.95
N ILE A 152 -6.93 -0.14 -12.08
CA ILE A 152 -6.44 0.28 -13.39
C ILE A 152 -6.25 1.79 -13.44
N LEU A 153 -7.21 2.56 -12.93
CA LEU A 153 -7.13 4.03 -12.93
C LEU A 153 -5.98 4.51 -12.05
N PHE A 154 -5.82 3.91 -10.86
CA PHE A 154 -4.71 4.18 -9.96
C PHE A 154 -3.34 3.88 -10.61
N ALA A 155 -3.21 2.74 -11.29
CA ALA A 155 -1.97 2.35 -11.95
C ALA A 155 -1.64 3.18 -13.21
N LYS A 156 -2.63 3.88 -13.79
CA LYS A 156 -2.44 4.72 -14.98
C LYS A 156 -1.96 6.14 -14.64
N ASP A 157 -2.35 6.64 -13.47
CA ASP A 157 -2.04 8.01 -13.03
C ASP A 157 -0.91 8.05 -11.96
N GLY A 158 -0.35 6.88 -11.59
CA GLY A 158 0.76 6.70 -10.64
C GLY A 158 2.12 6.43 -11.28
#